data_AF-A0A929EPQ6-F1
#
_entry.id   AF-A0A929EPQ6-F1
#
_cell.length_a   1.000
_cell.length_b   1.000
_cell.length_c   1.000
_cell.angle_alpha   90.00
_cell.angle_beta   90.00
_cell.angle_gamma   90.00
#
_symmetry.space_group_name_H-M   'P 1'
#
loop_
_entity.id
_entity.type
_entity.pdbx_description
1 polymer ?
#
loop_
_entity_poly.entity_id
_entity_poly.type
_entity_poly.pdbx_seq_one_letter_code
_entity_poly.pdbx_strand_id
1 'polypeptide(L)'
;MRKFLVLFFSFVFSFVVTAAETQLLRIHGSNTVGANLAPELVLSWLLSKGYEVVLNKVTAKEERHISAIKQGDRLEVEIYAHGSSTSFKDFATGKTDVGMSSRRIKEKEIKKLSSLGALD
;
A
#
# COMPACT_ATOMS: atom_id res chain seq x y z
N MET A 1 -51.10 36.17 -34.16
CA MET A 1 -50.03 36.36 -33.15
C MET A 1 -49.66 34.99 -32.58
N ARG A 2 -48.54 34.41 -33.01
CA ARG A 2 -48.13 33.03 -32.65
C ARG A 2 -47.16 33.13 -31.47
N LYS A 3 -47.58 32.69 -30.28
CA LYS A 3 -46.75 32.72 -29.05
C LYS A 3 -45.63 31.69 -29.20
N PHE A 4 -44.37 32.16 -29.22
CA PHE A 4 -43.18 31.30 -29.15
C PHE A 4 -42.95 30.94 -27.69
N LEU A 5 -43.16 29.67 -27.34
CA LEU A 5 -42.82 29.12 -26.03
C LEU A 5 -41.36 28.65 -26.08
N VAL A 6 -40.45 29.41 -25.46
CA VAL A 6 -39.04 29.02 -25.32
C VAL A 6 -38.91 28.11 -24.10
N LEU A 7 -38.72 26.81 -24.32
CA LEU A 7 -38.36 25.86 -23.28
C LEU A 7 -36.88 26.03 -22.92
N PHE A 8 -36.60 26.60 -21.74
CA PHE A 8 -35.27 26.60 -21.15
C PHE A 8 -34.99 25.21 -20.58
N PHE A 9 -34.16 24.43 -21.28
CA PHE A 9 -33.63 23.17 -20.76
C PHE A 9 -32.49 23.51 -19.80
N SER A 10 -32.77 23.54 -18.50
CA SER A 10 -31.73 23.71 -17.47
C SER A 10 -30.90 22.43 -17.42
N PHE A 11 -29.71 22.47 -18.02
CA PHE A 11 -28.73 21.38 -17.91
C PHE A 11 -28.05 21.50 -16.55
N VAL A 12 -28.56 20.78 -15.56
CA VAL A 12 -27.94 20.72 -14.22
C VAL A 12 -26.65 19.90 -14.36
N PHE A 13 -25.51 20.58 -14.41
CA PHE A 13 -24.20 19.93 -14.37
C PHE A 13 -23.94 19.49 -12.93
N SER A 14 -24.25 18.24 -12.59
CA SER A 14 -23.88 17.66 -11.30
C SER A 14 -22.37 17.48 -11.25
N PHE A 15 -21.69 18.28 -10.42
CA PHE A 15 -20.29 18.07 -10.08
C PHE A 15 -20.19 16.79 -9.23
N VAL A 16 -19.64 15.72 -9.78
CA VAL A 16 -19.30 14.53 -9.01
C VAL A 16 -17.97 14.79 -8.33
N VAL A 17 -18.00 15.01 -7.01
CA VAL A 17 -16.79 15.03 -6.19
C VAL A 17 -16.34 13.59 -5.99
N THR A 18 -15.16 13.24 -6.51
CA THR A 18 -14.51 11.96 -6.18
C THR A 18 -13.94 12.07 -4.77
N ALA A 19 -14.27 11.10 -3.90
CA ALA A 19 -13.71 11.03 -2.55
C ALA A 19 -12.24 10.59 -2.64
N ALA A 20 -11.37 11.24 -1.88
CA ALA A 20 -9.96 10.84 -1.75
C ALA A 20 -9.86 9.41 -1.20
N GLU A 21 -9.17 8.53 -1.92
CA GLU A 21 -8.94 7.15 -1.48
C GLU A 21 -7.75 7.09 -0.53
N THR A 22 -7.83 6.28 0.53
CA THR A 22 -6.67 5.94 1.37
C THR A 22 -6.37 4.47 1.21
N GLN A 23 -5.19 4.16 0.67
CA GLN A 23 -4.69 2.80 0.50
C GLN A 23 -3.65 2.47 1.57
N LEU A 24 -3.54 1.20 1.92
CA LEU A 24 -2.54 0.68 2.86
C LEU A 24 -1.73 -0.44 2.18
N LEU A 25 -0.41 -0.30 2.20
CA LEU A 25 0.55 -1.30 1.78
C LEU A 25 1.33 -1.82 2.99
N ARG A 26 1.30 -3.13 3.21
CA ARG A 26 1.89 -3.77 4.40
C ARG A 26 3.07 -4.63 4.01
N ILE A 27 4.27 -4.26 4.48
CA ILE A 27 5.53 -4.89 4.11
C ILE A 27 6.21 -5.48 5.35
N HIS A 28 6.12 -6.79 5.58
CA HIS A 28 6.66 -7.40 6.79
C HIS A 28 7.77 -8.40 6.47
N GLY A 29 8.67 -8.67 7.41
CA GLY A 29 9.61 -9.79 7.33
C GLY A 29 11.03 -9.45 7.73
N SER A 30 12.01 -9.88 6.93
CA SER A 30 13.45 -9.82 7.24
C SER A 30 13.91 -8.51 7.88
N ASN A 31 14.56 -8.60 9.05
CA ASN A 31 15.23 -7.47 9.71
C ASN A 31 16.30 -6.85 8.79
N THR A 32 17.12 -7.68 8.13
CA THR A 32 18.22 -7.19 7.29
C THR A 32 17.72 -6.36 6.12
N VAL A 33 16.65 -6.81 5.47
CA VAL A 33 16.03 -6.07 4.36
C VAL A 33 15.23 -4.88 4.88
N GLY A 34 14.44 -5.08 5.93
CA GLY A 34 13.49 -4.09 6.44
C GLY A 34 14.11 -2.96 7.27
N ALA A 35 15.32 -3.14 7.81
CA ALA A 35 15.97 -2.10 8.61
C ALA A 35 16.26 -0.83 7.80
N ASN A 36 16.78 -0.99 6.57
CA ASN A 36 17.19 0.14 5.72
C ASN A 36 16.74 -0.02 4.27
N LEU A 37 16.96 -1.19 3.65
CA LEU A 37 16.72 -1.35 2.21
C LEU A 37 15.24 -1.15 1.83
N ALA A 38 14.31 -1.78 2.54
CA ALA A 38 12.89 -1.65 2.21
C ALA A 38 12.37 -0.21 2.40
N PRO A 39 12.64 0.51 3.50
CA PRO A 39 12.30 1.92 3.62
C PRO A 39 12.80 2.77 2.45
N GLU A 40 14.08 2.64 2.07
CA GLU A 40 14.66 3.45 0.99
C GLU A 40 14.08 3.11 -0.39
N LEU A 41 13.79 1.83 -0.64
CA LEU A 41 13.11 1.40 -1.85
C LEU A 41 11.68 1.95 -1.93
N VAL A 42 10.95 1.93 -0.82
CA VAL A 42 9.59 2.51 -0.74
C VAL A 42 9.62 4.00 -1.02
N LEU A 43 10.53 4.75 -0.39
CA LEU A 43 10.66 6.19 -0.62
C LEU A 43 11.00 6.49 -2.10
N SER A 44 11.99 5.79 -2.65
CA SER A 44 12.41 5.96 -4.05
C SER A 44 11.27 5.60 -5.02
N TRP A 45 10.53 4.54 -4.74
CA TRP A 45 9.37 4.12 -5.52
C TRP A 45 8.26 5.16 -5.47
N LEU A 46 7.88 5.65 -4.28
CA LEU A 46 6.87 6.70 -4.11
C LEU A 46 7.20 7.95 -4.93
N LEU A 47 8.44 8.44 -4.82
CA LEU A 47 8.91 9.59 -5.59
C LEU A 47 8.85 9.31 -7.09
N SER A 48 9.27 8.13 -7.54
CA SER A 48 9.19 7.74 -8.96
C SER A 48 7.76 7.67 -9.50
N LYS A 49 6.77 7.44 -8.62
CA LYS A 49 5.34 7.41 -8.95
C LYS A 49 4.67 8.78 -8.84
N GLY A 50 5.42 9.82 -8.48
CA GLY A 50 4.92 11.19 -8.33
C GLY A 50 4.11 11.40 -7.05
N TYR A 51 4.33 10.58 -6.03
CA TYR A 51 3.81 10.87 -4.69
C TYR A 51 4.73 11.86 -3.97
N GLU A 52 4.12 12.73 -3.19
CA GLU A 52 4.79 13.54 -2.17
C GLU A 52 4.79 12.76 -0.85
N VAL A 53 5.96 12.55 -0.25
CA VAL A 53 6.07 11.91 1.07
C VAL A 53 5.78 12.95 2.14
N VAL A 54 4.68 12.77 2.87
CA VAL A 54 4.23 13.72 3.92
C VAL A 54 4.60 13.25 5.33
N LEU A 55 4.91 11.97 5.50
CA LEU A 55 5.40 11.41 6.76
C LEU A 55 6.36 10.25 6.49
N ASN A 56 7.45 10.19 7.25
CA ASN A 56 8.30 9.01 7.39
C ASN A 56 8.74 8.92 8.85
N LYS A 57 8.18 7.96 9.57
CA LYS A 57 8.31 7.87 11.03
C LYS A 57 8.70 6.46 11.46
N VAL A 58 9.61 6.37 12.44
CA VAL A 58 9.84 5.14 13.19
C VAL A 58 8.75 4.99 14.25
N THR A 59 7.95 3.93 14.19
CA THR A 59 6.83 3.69 15.13
C THR A 59 7.26 2.83 16.32
N ALA A 60 8.18 1.90 16.10
CA ALA A 60 8.83 1.08 17.11
C ALA A 60 10.19 0.58 16.61
N LYS A 61 10.88 -0.22 17.41
CA LYS A 61 12.14 -0.86 16.98
C LYS A 61 11.86 -1.79 15.79
N GLU A 62 12.59 -1.62 14.69
CA GLU A 62 12.39 -2.36 13.42
C GLU A 62 11.04 -2.10 12.75
N GLU A 63 10.34 -1.01 13.10
CA GLU A 63 9.07 -0.64 12.48
C GLU A 63 9.09 0.79 11.93
N ARG A 64 8.52 0.96 10.74
CA ARG A 64 8.43 2.26 10.06
C ARG A 64 7.07 2.44 9.41
N HIS A 65 6.61 3.68 9.41
CA HIS A 65 5.37 4.11 8.77
C HIS A 65 5.64 5.29 7.86
N ILE A 66 5.21 5.19 6.61
CA ILE A 66 5.41 6.20 5.58
C ILE A 66 4.03 6.57 5.01
N SER A 67 3.70 7.86 5.04
CA SER A 67 2.50 8.39 4.42
C SER A 67 2.88 9.23 3.21
N ALA A 68 2.18 9.03 2.10
CA ALA A 68 2.42 9.77 0.88
C ALA A 68 1.10 10.15 0.20
N ILE A 69 1.10 11.27 -0.54
CA ILE A 69 -0.10 11.80 -1.20
C ILE A 69 0.17 12.07 -2.67
N LYS A 70 -0.80 11.78 -3.54
CA LYS A 70 -0.78 12.12 -4.97
C LYS A 70 -2.19 12.48 -5.43
N GLN A 71 -2.38 13.70 -5.93
CA GLN A 71 -3.67 14.17 -6.46
C GLN A 71 -4.86 14.02 -5.49
N GLY A 72 -4.60 14.08 -4.19
CA GLY A 72 -5.59 13.89 -3.14
C GLY A 72 -5.68 12.46 -2.62
N ASP A 73 -5.20 11.46 -3.37
CA ASP A 73 -5.15 10.08 -2.92
C ASP A 73 -3.98 9.87 -1.96
N ARG A 74 -4.24 9.14 -0.88
CA ARG A 74 -3.29 8.87 0.19
C ARG A 74 -2.85 7.42 0.14
N LEU A 75 -1.55 7.18 0.22
CA LEU A 75 -0.97 5.86 0.38
C LEU A 75 -0.22 5.80 1.69
N GLU A 76 -0.61 4.86 2.53
CA GLU A 76 0.08 4.49 3.76
C GLU A 76 0.91 3.24 3.53
N VAL A 77 2.14 3.24 4.01
CA VAL A 77 3.03 2.08 3.98
C VAL A 77 3.49 1.77 5.39
N GLU A 78 3.18 0.57 5.88
CA GLU A 78 3.78 0.03 7.10
C GLU A 78 4.89 -0.96 6.76
N ILE A 79 5.98 -0.90 7.50
CA ILE A 79 7.14 -1.77 7.34
C ILE A 79 7.48 -2.37 8.69
N TYR A 80 7.32 -3.69 8.85
CA TYR A 80 7.66 -4.41 10.09
C TYR A 80 8.77 -5.44 9.85
N ALA A 81 9.97 -5.16 10.34
CA ALA A 81 11.16 -5.97 10.09
C ALA A 81 11.44 -6.98 11.23
N HIS A 82 10.49 -7.90 11.45
CA HIS A 82 10.50 -8.90 12.55
C HIS A 82 11.00 -10.31 12.16
N GLY A 83 11.67 -10.43 11.02
CA GLY A 83 12.37 -11.63 10.57
C GLY A 83 11.64 -12.36 9.45
N SER A 84 12.40 -13.06 8.60
CA SER A 84 11.85 -13.74 7.41
C SER A 84 10.73 -14.72 7.72
N SER A 85 10.77 -15.39 8.88
CA SER A 85 9.71 -16.34 9.26
C SER A 85 8.38 -15.64 9.62
N THR A 86 8.43 -14.35 9.96
CA THR A 86 7.26 -13.56 10.35
C THR A 86 6.43 -13.20 9.12
N SER A 87 7.06 -12.83 8.00
CA SER A 87 6.32 -12.54 6.75
C SER A 87 5.48 -13.73 6.29
N PHE A 88 6.02 -14.95 6.37
CA PHE A 88 5.25 -16.17 6.03
C PHE A 88 4.09 -16.43 6.99
N LYS A 89 4.21 -16.09 8.27
CA LYS A 89 3.09 -16.20 9.22
C LYS A 89 2.02 -15.13 8.93
N ASP A 90 2.46 -13.93 8.60
CA ASP A 90 1.56 -12.81 8.35
C ASP A 90 0.81 -12.98 7.02
N PHE A 91 1.44 -13.55 5.99
CA PHE A 91 0.76 -14.01 4.78
C PHE A 91 -0.37 -14.98 5.09
N ALA A 92 -0.12 -16.00 5.93
CA ALA A 92 -1.14 -16.98 6.31
C ALA A 92 -2.36 -16.36 7.03
N THR A 93 -2.21 -15.14 7.56
CA THR A 93 -3.27 -14.42 8.28
C THR A 93 -3.76 -13.17 7.55
N GLY A 94 -3.31 -12.93 6.32
CA GLY A 94 -3.68 -11.76 5.52
C GLY A 94 -3.22 -10.42 6.10
N LYS A 95 -2.17 -10.42 6.93
CA LYS A 95 -1.60 -9.23 7.58
C LYS A 95 -0.48 -8.56 6.78
N THR A 96 -0.04 -9.17 5.69
CA THR A 96 1.05 -8.67 4.85
C THR A 96 0.65 -8.78 3.40
N ASP A 97 0.98 -7.74 2.63
CA ASP A 97 0.81 -7.70 1.19
C ASP A 97 2.12 -8.08 0.49
N VAL A 98 3.27 -7.65 1.06
CA VAL A 98 4.61 -7.98 0.55
C VAL A 98 5.50 -8.51 1.67
N GLY A 99 6.00 -9.73 1.48
CA GLY A 99 6.87 -10.41 2.45
C GLY A 99 8.35 -10.25 2.13
N MET A 100 9.12 -9.76 3.09
CA MET A 100 10.57 -9.67 3.01
C MET A 100 11.22 -10.94 3.57
N SER A 101 12.23 -11.48 2.88
CA SER A 101 13.01 -12.61 3.37
C SER A 101 14.49 -12.49 2.99
N SER A 102 15.38 -12.64 3.96
CA SER A 102 16.85 -12.76 3.73
C SER A 102 17.32 -14.20 3.55
N ARG A 103 16.39 -15.15 3.38
CA ARG A 103 16.67 -16.57 3.13
C ARG A 103 15.61 -17.18 2.21
N ARG A 104 15.88 -18.35 1.66
CA ARG A 104 14.85 -19.16 0.99
C ARG A 104 13.74 -19.55 1.98
N ILE A 105 12.51 -19.65 1.46
CA ILE A 105 11.37 -20.20 2.21
C ILE A 105 11.64 -21.68 2.53
N LYS A 106 11.17 -22.16 3.69
CA LYS A 106 11.32 -23.57 4.09
C LYS A 106 10.14 -24.39 3.58
N GLU A 107 10.34 -25.68 3.36
CA GLU A 107 9.25 -26.60 2.96
C GLU A 107 8.03 -26.53 3.88
N LYS A 108 8.24 -26.44 5.21
CA LYS A 108 7.14 -26.32 6.18
C LYS A 108 6.37 -24.99 6.05
N GLU A 109 6.99 -23.94 5.55
CA GLU A 109 6.37 -22.64 5.31
C GLU A 109 5.60 -22.67 3.99
N ILE A 110 6.16 -23.28 2.93
CA ILE A 110 5.47 -23.55 1.67
C ILE A 110 4.18 -24.35 1.94
N LYS A 111 4.27 -25.47 2.68
CA LYS A 111 3.09 -26.30 3.00
C LYS A 111 1.97 -25.50 3.66
N LYS A 112 2.33 -24.59 4.58
CA LYS A 112 1.37 -23.72 5.29
C LYS A 112 0.72 -22.68 4.40
N LEU A 113 1.41 -22.24 3.36
CA LEU A 113 0.96 -21.19 2.45
C LEU A 113 0.46 -21.73 1.12
N SER A 114 0.34 -23.04 0.98
CA SER A 114 -0.08 -23.71 -0.26
C SER A 114 -1.43 -23.23 -0.80
N SER A 115 -2.33 -22.75 0.06
CA SER A 115 -3.62 -22.17 -0.35
C SER A 115 -3.49 -20.79 -1.02
N LEU A 116 -2.35 -20.12 -0.88
CA LEU A 116 -2.09 -18.81 -1.47
C LEU A 116 -1.45 -18.89 -2.87
N GLY A 117 -1.13 -20.11 -3.33
CA GLY A 117 -0.48 -20.36 -4.61
C GLY A 117 0.91 -20.99 -4.47
N ALA A 118 1.63 -21.02 -5.58
CA ALA A 118 2.98 -21.56 -5.63
C ALA A 118 3.99 -20.60 -4.98
N LEU A 119 4.89 -21.15 -4.17
CA LEU A 119 6.03 -20.46 -3.56
C LEU A 119 7.27 -21.31 -3.81
N ASP A 120 8.30 -20.73 -4.43
CA ASP A 120 9.54 -21.39 -4.85
C ASP A 120 10.82 -20.81 -4.22
#